data_AF-A0A2A3T904-F1
#
_entry.id   AF-A0A2A3T904-F1
#
_cell.length_a   1.000
_cell.length_b   1.000
_cell.length_c   1.000
_cell.angle_alpha   90.00
_cell.angle_beta   90.00
_cell.angle_gamma   90.00
#
_symmetry.space_group_name_H-M   'P 1'
#
loop_
_entity.id
_entity.type
_entity.pdbx_description
1 polymer ?
#
loop_
_entity_poly.entity_id
_entity_poly.type
_entity_poly.pdbx_seq_one_letter_code
_entity_poly.pdbx_strand_id
1 'polypeptide(L)'
;MTHYFTAVGPWSSWSHSLENEPLQWRIRDDSQNSNLSIYNLLEVDDIVFFKVSLKHSKKFSKNGIFGVGKVKRKFHDSKSRFWPDEKAENKVQYPHRFEMEPLMIVDSDKDLLPWINGLPFTKGLNHIVQTNLLKSLIASCNKKWKLNLTYTPPEFPFEINGFYDKEEIRKKLKISPYGGIRISKAGFIGLFSNAVETRKINDKFQNIYHDYVDPKTNLIHYTGQGQEDDQQLTVGNLALYNAKKDLKPIHYFRQYEVGGNHEYLGTVKVVKTTNEIQNDSKGNERNVFVFWLKLTSIQKIIDESSSQREEDFEFISARKQNKTSEEIDAEIHELNEQITKLGPKKGKTAQRKEKFEKKRNLKMVTKMKLRFKEKCQVCEIPHFETENSYYCEVHHLIPWSISHDDTIENLVVVCPTCHKKFDQAKDEIKISMFELLCKNYPKIHFKSPSYIIQKKE
;
A
#
# COMPACT_ATOMS: atom_id res chain seq x y z
N MET A 1 16.97 6.10 6.07
CA MET A 1 15.51 5.85 6.04
C MET A 1 15.05 5.86 7.48
N THR A 2 14.02 6.62 7.86
CA THR A 2 13.61 6.72 9.25
C THR A 2 12.88 5.45 9.70
N HIS A 3 13.47 4.74 10.66
CA HIS A 3 12.86 3.62 11.34
C HIS A 3 12.08 4.10 12.58
N TYR A 4 11.17 3.24 13.03
CA TYR A 4 10.27 3.55 14.13
C TYR A 4 10.32 2.44 15.17
N PHE A 5 10.41 2.82 16.44
CA PHE A 5 10.57 1.89 17.55
C PHE A 5 9.62 2.21 18.69
N THR A 6 9.39 1.23 19.56
CA THR A 6 8.80 1.45 20.89
C THR A 6 9.85 1.14 21.95
N ALA A 7 10.00 2.01 22.94
CA ALA A 7 10.72 1.74 24.17
C ALA A 7 9.72 1.47 25.29
N VAL A 8 9.83 0.32 25.95
CA VAL A 8 8.90 -0.13 27.00
C VAL A 8 9.65 -0.43 28.28
N GLY A 9 9.30 0.24 29.38
CA GLY A 9 9.93 0.01 30.68
C GLY A 9 9.13 0.56 31.85
N PRO A 10 9.54 0.28 33.10
CA PRO A 10 8.84 0.76 34.28
C PRO A 10 8.94 2.29 34.40
N TRP A 11 8.01 2.92 35.12
CA TRP A 11 8.02 4.37 35.31
C TRP A 11 9.27 4.86 36.04
N SER A 12 9.84 4.08 36.96
CA SER A 12 11.09 4.43 37.66
C SER A 12 12.26 4.63 36.69
N SER A 13 12.32 3.87 35.60
CA SER A 13 13.33 4.07 34.56
C SER A 13 13.04 5.33 33.73
N TRP A 14 11.77 5.55 33.36
CA TRP A 14 11.36 6.70 32.57
C TRP A 14 11.49 8.02 33.31
N SER A 15 10.99 8.11 34.56
CA SER A 15 11.14 9.28 35.42
C SER A 15 12.60 9.67 35.59
N HIS A 16 13.47 8.71 35.91
CA HIS A 16 14.91 8.99 36.00
C HIS A 16 15.48 9.55 34.68
N SER A 17 15.15 8.93 33.55
CA SER A 17 15.60 9.41 32.24
C SER A 17 15.05 10.79 31.87
N LEU A 18 13.84 11.14 32.30
CA LEU A 18 13.22 12.44 32.05
C LEU A 18 13.77 13.56 32.95
N GLU A 19 14.20 13.21 34.16
CA GLU A 19 14.77 14.14 35.15
C GLU A 19 16.27 14.42 34.92
N ASN A 20 16.93 13.65 34.04
CA ASN A 20 18.36 13.76 33.77
C ASN A 20 18.61 13.97 32.27
N GLU A 21 19.09 15.17 31.91
CA GLU A 21 19.48 15.47 30.54
C GLU A 21 20.90 14.99 30.21
N PRO A 22 21.16 14.51 28.98
CA PRO A 22 20.20 14.27 27.90
C PRO A 22 19.29 13.07 28.16
N LEU A 23 18.07 13.10 27.62
CA LEU A 23 17.09 12.00 27.74
C LEU A 23 17.68 10.71 27.17
N GLN A 24 17.86 9.72 28.03
CA GLN A 24 18.53 8.47 27.68
C GLN A 24 17.63 7.24 27.82
N TRP A 25 17.86 6.25 26.98
CA TRP A 25 17.31 4.91 27.15
C TRP A 25 18.39 3.83 27.09
N ARG A 26 18.08 2.67 27.68
CA ARG A 26 19.03 1.62 28.02
C ARG A 26 18.66 0.29 27.42
N ILE A 27 19.67 -0.49 27.08
CA ILE A 27 19.53 -1.84 26.52
C ILE A 27 20.27 -2.82 27.40
N ARG A 28 19.59 -3.88 27.82
CA ARG A 28 20.18 -4.96 28.59
C ARG A 28 21.03 -5.83 27.67
N ASP A 29 22.20 -6.20 28.16
CA ASP A 29 23.09 -7.16 27.52
C ASP A 29 22.77 -8.56 28.08
N ASP A 30 21.72 -9.19 27.55
CA ASP A 30 21.44 -10.60 27.83
C ASP A 30 21.72 -11.47 26.60
N SER A 31 22.46 -12.56 26.84
CA SER A 31 22.91 -13.52 25.83
C SER A 31 21.78 -14.30 25.13
N GLN A 32 20.51 -13.99 25.42
CA GLN A 32 19.31 -14.65 24.89
C GLN A 32 18.53 -13.87 23.81
N ASN A 33 19.16 -12.90 23.13
CA ASN A 33 18.78 -12.37 21.80
C ASN A 33 17.40 -11.67 21.66
N SER A 34 17.44 -10.33 21.51
CA SER A 34 16.61 -9.54 20.56
C SER A 34 16.90 -8.04 20.68
N ASN A 35 17.13 -7.56 21.91
CA ASN A 35 17.31 -6.13 22.18
C ASN A 35 18.60 -5.53 21.58
N LEU A 36 19.72 -6.26 21.62
CA LEU A 36 20.99 -5.80 21.02
C LEU A 36 20.89 -5.72 19.49
N SER A 37 20.28 -6.71 18.85
CA SER A 37 20.02 -6.71 17.40
C SER A 37 19.14 -5.53 16.99
N ILE A 38 18.14 -5.19 17.80
CA ILE A 38 17.25 -4.04 17.56
C ILE A 38 17.99 -2.72 17.80
N TYR A 39 18.83 -2.64 18.83
CA TYR A 39 19.72 -1.49 19.07
C TYR A 39 20.71 -1.28 17.92
N ASN A 40 21.21 -2.35 17.33
CA ASN A 40 22.12 -2.27 16.18
C ASN A 40 21.42 -1.69 14.94
N LEU A 41 20.11 -1.93 14.78
CA LEU A 41 19.29 -1.32 13.73
C LEU A 41 18.98 0.17 13.95
N LEU A 42 19.09 0.67 15.18
CA LEU A 42 18.78 2.06 15.52
C LEU A 42 19.80 3.01 14.89
N GLU A 43 19.33 4.03 14.18
CA GLU A 43 20.13 5.07 13.54
C GLU A 43 19.79 6.47 14.11
N VAL A 44 20.62 7.46 13.78
CA VAL A 44 20.32 8.87 14.09
C VAL A 44 19.06 9.28 13.31
N ASP A 45 18.25 10.16 13.90
CA ASP A 45 16.95 10.62 13.41
C ASP A 45 15.82 9.57 13.38
N ASP A 46 16.06 8.34 13.84
CA ASP A 46 14.99 7.37 14.08
C ASP A 46 14.04 7.84 15.20
N ILE A 47 12.78 7.36 15.13
CA ILE A 47 11.72 7.78 16.05
C ILE A 47 11.40 6.68 17.05
N VAL A 48 11.34 7.03 18.34
CA VAL A 48 11.09 6.10 19.44
C VAL A 48 9.87 6.55 20.24
N PHE A 49 8.85 5.70 20.30
CA PHE A 49 7.64 5.91 21.10
C PHE A 49 7.82 5.35 22.52
N PHE A 50 7.43 6.11 23.53
CA PHE A 50 7.65 5.78 24.93
C PHE A 50 6.41 5.17 25.56
N LYS A 51 6.60 4.02 26.19
CA LYS A 51 5.53 3.29 26.86
C LYS A 51 5.96 2.86 28.25
N VAL A 52 5.05 3.01 29.21
CA VAL A 52 5.22 2.45 30.54
C VAL A 52 4.75 0.99 30.59
N SER A 53 5.53 0.12 31.24
CA SER A 53 5.14 -1.24 31.57
C SER A 53 4.17 -1.24 32.75
N LEU A 54 2.96 -1.77 32.54
CA LEU A 54 1.90 -1.77 33.55
C LEU A 54 2.18 -2.70 34.74
N LYS A 55 3.10 -3.66 34.60
CA LYS A 55 3.44 -4.60 35.69
C LYS A 55 3.98 -3.89 36.95
N HIS A 56 4.57 -2.70 36.80
CA HIS A 56 5.32 -2.04 37.88
C HIS A 56 5.10 -0.52 37.94
N SER A 57 4.00 0.03 37.41
CA SER A 57 3.77 1.48 37.36
C SER A 57 2.42 1.91 37.91
N LYS A 58 2.43 2.99 38.70
CA LYS A 58 1.23 3.72 39.17
C LYS A 58 1.03 5.07 38.47
N LYS A 59 1.91 5.48 37.53
CA LYS A 59 1.87 6.84 36.95
C LYS A 59 0.62 7.10 36.10
N PHE A 60 0.21 6.12 35.31
CA PHE A 60 -0.93 6.22 34.40
C PHE A 60 -1.94 5.13 34.75
N SER A 61 -3.22 5.47 34.78
CA SER A 61 -4.30 4.50 34.98
C SER A 61 -4.65 3.78 33.67
N LYS A 62 -4.27 4.34 32.52
CA LYS A 62 -4.55 3.78 31.19
C LYS A 62 -3.30 3.22 30.51
N ASN A 63 -3.50 2.22 29.67
CA ASN A 63 -2.46 1.71 28.79
C ASN A 63 -2.30 2.65 27.58
N GLY A 64 -1.11 3.23 27.40
CA GLY A 64 -0.89 4.16 26.29
C GLY A 64 0.57 4.52 26.07
N ILE A 65 0.77 5.30 25.03
CA ILE A 65 2.05 5.92 24.68
C ILE A 65 2.04 7.31 25.30
N PHE A 66 3.05 7.60 26.11
CA PHE A 66 3.15 8.84 26.87
C PHE A 66 4.20 9.81 26.30
N GLY A 67 4.95 9.39 25.29
CA GLY A 67 5.85 10.31 24.61
C GLY A 67 6.44 9.74 23.35
N VAL A 68 7.20 10.58 22.67
CA VAL A 68 7.96 10.25 21.47
C VAL A 68 9.23 11.10 21.46
N GLY A 69 10.34 10.49 21.05
CA GLY A 69 11.62 11.18 20.88
C GLY A 69 12.31 10.75 19.59
N LYS A 70 13.26 11.59 19.17
CA LYS A 70 14.10 11.37 18.01
C LYS A 70 15.52 11.03 18.45
N VAL A 71 16.12 9.98 17.91
CA VAL A 71 17.46 9.52 18.29
C VAL A 71 18.51 10.54 17.87
N LYS A 72 19.37 10.93 18.81
CA LYS A 72 20.50 11.85 18.57
C LYS A 72 21.80 11.12 18.39
N ARG A 73 22.06 10.12 19.24
CA ARG A 73 23.23 9.24 19.15
C ARG A 73 23.00 7.97 19.94
N LYS A 74 23.76 6.94 19.58
CA LYS A 74 23.88 5.70 20.35
C LYS A 74 25.34 5.49 20.76
N PHE A 75 25.57 4.91 21.93
CA PHE A 75 26.91 4.74 22.49
C PHE A 75 26.97 3.52 23.42
N HIS A 76 28.20 3.08 23.70
CA HIS A 76 28.48 2.03 24.66
C HIS A 76 29.21 2.63 25.86
N ASP A 77 28.71 2.38 27.07
CA ASP A 77 29.28 2.84 28.33
C ASP A 77 29.23 1.74 29.38
N SER A 78 30.38 1.11 29.61
CA SER A 78 30.58 0.07 30.60
C SER A 78 31.07 0.59 31.95
N LYS A 79 31.16 1.92 32.14
CA LYS A 79 31.76 2.53 33.33
C LYS A 79 30.73 3.24 34.20
N SER A 80 29.81 4.00 33.60
CA SER A 80 28.87 4.79 34.39
C SER A 80 27.65 3.98 34.84
N ARG A 81 27.26 4.14 36.12
CA ARG A 81 26.03 3.56 36.68
C ARG A 81 24.96 4.63 36.62
N PHE A 82 24.29 4.75 35.48
CA PHE A 82 23.42 5.89 35.23
C PHE A 82 22.08 5.68 35.96
N TRP A 83 21.45 4.52 35.79
CA TRP A 83 20.11 4.28 36.33
C TRP A 83 20.08 3.80 37.79
N PRO A 84 18.94 3.94 38.50
CA PRO A 84 18.82 3.62 39.93
C PRO A 84 19.17 2.17 40.31
N ASP A 85 18.81 1.19 39.49
CA ASP A 85 19.12 -0.23 39.69
C ASP A 85 20.61 -0.54 39.51
N GLU A 86 21.29 0.11 38.55
CA GLU A 86 22.75 -0.01 38.40
C GLU A 86 23.51 0.59 39.60
N LYS A 87 22.99 1.70 40.15
CA LYS A 87 23.55 2.33 41.35
C LYS A 87 23.35 1.45 42.58
N ALA A 88 22.14 0.90 42.76
CA ALA A 88 21.81 0.03 43.88
C ALA A 88 22.61 -1.29 43.87
N GLU A 89 22.77 -1.92 42.71
CA GLU A 89 23.55 -3.15 42.56
C GLU A 89 25.06 -2.89 42.38
N ASN A 90 25.47 -1.63 42.38
CA ASN A 90 26.85 -1.18 42.15
C ASN A 90 27.50 -1.77 40.89
N LYS A 91 26.70 -2.07 39.85
CA LYS A 91 27.12 -2.78 38.64
C LYS A 91 26.47 -2.16 37.39
N VAL A 92 27.25 -1.99 36.33
CA VAL A 92 26.71 -1.62 35.02
C VAL A 92 25.99 -2.83 34.42
N GLN A 93 24.69 -2.67 34.20
CA GLN A 93 23.80 -3.71 33.63
C GLN A 93 23.38 -3.39 32.20
N TYR A 94 23.46 -2.12 31.81
CA TYR A 94 22.95 -1.64 30.53
C TYR A 94 24.01 -0.81 29.80
N PRO A 95 25.03 -1.47 29.23
CA PRO A 95 26.14 -0.75 28.61
C PRO A 95 25.77 -0.13 27.25
N HIS A 96 24.76 -0.66 26.55
CA HIS A 96 24.29 -0.10 25.28
C HIS A 96 23.19 0.94 25.53
N ARG A 97 23.42 2.17 25.08
CA ARG A 97 22.58 3.33 25.40
C ARG A 97 22.38 4.22 24.19
N PHE A 98 21.29 4.98 24.21
CA PHE A 98 21.08 6.02 23.22
C PHE A 98 20.38 7.22 23.83
N GLU A 99 20.71 8.38 23.26
CA GLU A 99 20.15 9.68 23.62
C GLU A 99 19.08 10.07 22.62
N MET A 100 18.07 10.77 23.13
CA MET A 100 16.95 11.24 22.35
C MET A 100 16.67 12.71 22.63
N GLU A 101 16.26 13.39 21.57
CA GLU A 101 15.59 14.68 21.66
C GLU A 101 14.08 14.41 21.82
N PRO A 102 13.46 14.80 22.95
CA PRO A 102 12.03 14.60 23.13
C PRO A 102 11.25 15.47 22.14
N LEU A 103 10.36 14.85 21.37
CA LEU A 103 9.43 15.54 20.47
C LEU A 103 8.11 15.86 21.20
N MET A 104 7.68 14.95 22.07
CA MET A 104 6.52 15.16 22.95
C MET A 104 6.61 14.24 24.16
N ILE A 105 6.30 14.77 25.35
CA ILE A 105 6.07 14.01 26.59
C ILE A 105 4.74 14.48 27.19
N VAL A 106 3.92 13.54 27.66
CA VAL A 106 2.70 13.82 28.41
C VAL A 106 2.76 13.18 29.79
N ASP A 107 2.06 13.76 30.74
CA ASP A 107 2.08 13.37 32.15
C ASP A 107 0.70 13.00 32.72
N SER A 108 -0.36 13.06 31.88
CA SER A 108 -1.75 12.80 32.25
C SER A 108 -2.41 11.71 31.38
N ASP A 109 -3.36 10.95 31.95
CA ASP A 109 -4.14 9.93 31.22
C ASP A 109 -5.03 10.51 30.11
N LYS A 110 -5.36 11.81 30.19
CA LYS A 110 -6.15 12.50 29.16
C LYS A 110 -5.35 12.67 27.88
N ASP A 111 -4.05 12.90 28.01
CA ASP A 111 -3.18 13.27 26.90
C ASP A 111 -2.42 12.08 26.31
N LEU A 112 -2.45 10.93 26.98
CA LEU A 112 -1.95 9.66 26.45
C LEU A 112 -2.52 9.34 25.06
N LEU A 113 -1.66 8.84 24.19
CA LEU A 113 -2.13 8.17 22.98
C LEU A 113 -2.57 6.75 23.33
N PRO A 114 -3.76 6.32 22.88
CA PRO A 114 -4.25 4.98 23.14
C PRO A 114 -3.31 3.95 22.53
N TRP A 115 -3.06 2.86 23.25
CA TRP A 115 -2.27 1.75 22.71
C TRP A 115 -2.96 1.13 21.49
N ILE A 116 -2.19 0.89 20.42
CA ILE A 116 -2.68 0.19 19.24
C ILE A 116 -2.35 -1.31 19.38
N ASN A 117 -3.38 -2.14 19.43
CA ASN A 117 -3.23 -3.59 19.52
C ASN A 117 -2.41 -4.13 18.33
N GLY A 118 -1.42 -4.98 18.63
CA GLY A 118 -0.49 -5.54 17.64
C GLY A 118 0.85 -4.83 17.56
N LEU A 119 1.01 -3.64 18.17
CA LEU A 119 2.34 -3.06 18.36
C LEU A 119 3.17 -3.92 19.34
N PRO A 120 4.50 -3.96 19.17
CA PRO A 120 5.36 -4.72 20.08
C PRO A 120 5.32 -4.11 21.49
N PHE A 121 5.04 -4.94 22.50
CA PHE A 121 4.86 -4.52 23.89
C PHE A 121 5.87 -5.13 24.87
N THR A 122 6.83 -5.89 24.35
CA THR A 122 7.93 -6.50 25.12
C THR A 122 8.77 -5.43 25.80
N LYS A 123 9.16 -5.67 27.07
CA LYS A 123 10.01 -4.76 27.84
C LYS A 123 11.36 -4.63 27.12
N GLY A 124 11.82 -3.40 26.90
CA GLY A 124 13.03 -3.11 26.13
C GLY A 124 12.74 -2.23 24.91
N LEU A 125 13.59 -2.35 23.89
CA LEU A 125 13.46 -1.61 22.63
C LEU A 125 12.93 -2.55 21.56
N ASN A 126 11.89 -2.14 20.83
CA ASN A 126 11.28 -2.95 19.79
C ASN A 126 11.14 -2.18 18.48
N HIS A 127 11.50 -2.80 17.36
CA HIS A 127 11.30 -2.24 16.02
C HIS A 127 9.84 -2.42 15.56
N ILE A 128 9.21 -1.36 15.07
CA ILE A 128 7.84 -1.38 14.54
C ILE A 128 7.89 -1.68 13.04
N VAL A 129 7.58 -2.92 12.69
CA VAL A 129 7.61 -3.37 11.29
C VAL A 129 6.22 -3.32 10.64
N GLN A 130 5.15 -3.28 11.45
CA GLN A 130 3.77 -3.31 10.97
C GLN A 130 3.37 -1.94 10.40
N THR A 131 3.55 -1.76 9.09
CA THR A 131 3.36 -0.48 8.38
C THR A 131 1.97 0.14 8.57
N ASN A 132 0.91 -0.66 8.62
CA ASN A 132 -0.47 -0.18 8.84
C ASN A 132 -0.67 0.36 10.27
N LEU A 133 -0.12 -0.34 11.28
CA LEU A 133 -0.18 0.09 12.67
C LEU A 133 0.67 1.35 12.88
N LEU A 134 1.84 1.39 12.25
CA LEU A 134 2.73 2.55 12.28
C LEU A 134 2.08 3.78 11.66
N LYS A 135 1.46 3.66 10.47
CA LYS A 135 0.69 4.75 9.84
C LYS A 135 -0.43 5.26 10.77
N SER A 136 -1.15 4.36 11.41
CA SER A 136 -2.22 4.72 12.36
C SER A 136 -1.68 5.44 13.60
N LEU A 137 -0.53 4.98 14.12
CA LEU A 137 0.15 5.61 15.24
C LEU A 137 0.63 7.02 14.89
N ILE A 138 1.29 7.19 13.75
CA ILE A 138 1.74 8.48 13.23
C ILE A 138 0.57 9.42 13.03
N ALA A 139 -0.52 8.97 12.40
CA ALA A 139 -1.72 9.79 12.22
C ALA A 139 -2.30 10.24 13.57
N SER A 140 -2.29 9.39 14.59
CA SER A 140 -2.76 9.72 15.94
C SER A 140 -1.84 10.74 16.62
N CYS A 141 -0.53 10.59 16.48
CA CYS A 141 0.47 11.55 16.98
C CYS A 141 0.29 12.92 16.33
N ASN A 142 0.23 12.97 14.99
CA ASN A 142 0.09 14.22 14.25
C ASN A 142 -1.25 14.91 14.58
N LYS A 143 -2.33 14.13 14.76
CA LYS A 143 -3.64 14.69 15.12
C LYS A 143 -3.68 15.25 16.54
N LYS A 144 -3.23 14.46 17.53
CA LYS A 144 -3.38 14.78 18.97
C LYS A 144 -2.26 15.67 19.48
N TRP A 145 -1.01 15.37 19.15
CA TRP A 145 0.17 16.07 19.62
C TRP A 145 0.73 17.09 18.62
N LYS A 146 0.04 17.30 17.48
CA LYS A 146 0.41 18.30 16.45
C LYS A 146 1.83 18.13 15.91
N LEU A 147 2.32 16.89 15.89
CA LEU A 147 3.60 16.54 15.28
C LEU A 147 3.49 16.44 13.76
N ASN A 148 4.65 16.48 13.09
CA ASN A 148 4.78 16.29 11.64
C ASN A 148 5.58 15.03 11.32
N LEU A 149 5.21 13.90 11.93
CA LEU A 149 5.88 12.62 11.66
C LEU A 149 5.42 12.07 10.30
N THR A 150 6.35 11.55 9.51
CA THR A 150 6.08 10.98 8.18
C THR A 150 6.70 9.59 8.03
N TYR A 151 5.93 8.62 7.55
CA TYR A 151 6.45 7.30 7.21
C TYR A 151 6.40 7.06 5.71
N THR A 152 7.58 6.98 5.10
CA THR A 152 7.75 6.50 3.74
C THR A 152 8.18 5.04 3.82
N PRO A 153 7.34 4.06 3.42
CA PRO A 153 7.79 2.68 3.33
C PRO A 153 8.98 2.60 2.37
N PRO A 154 9.91 1.66 2.59
CA PRO A 154 10.99 1.46 1.64
C PRO A 154 10.35 1.05 0.31
N GLU A 155 10.80 1.66 -0.78
CA GLU A 155 10.37 1.23 -2.11
C GLU A 155 10.68 -0.25 -2.27
N PHE A 156 9.66 -1.04 -2.63
CA PHE A 156 9.87 -2.44 -2.92
C PHE A 156 10.66 -2.51 -4.23
N PRO A 157 11.81 -3.22 -4.28
CA PRO A 157 12.79 -3.05 -5.36
C PRO A 157 12.42 -3.75 -6.67
N PHE A 158 11.13 -4.11 -6.83
CA PHE A 158 10.57 -4.83 -7.96
C PHE A 158 9.28 -4.17 -8.41
N GLU A 159 9.15 -3.99 -9.72
CA GLU A 159 7.97 -3.45 -10.38
C GLU A 159 6.97 -4.56 -10.69
N ILE A 160 5.68 -4.25 -10.60
CA ILE A 160 4.61 -5.20 -10.92
C ILE A 160 4.72 -5.61 -12.39
N ASN A 161 4.58 -6.90 -12.66
CA ASN A 161 4.78 -7.57 -13.96
C ASN A 161 6.23 -7.57 -14.45
N GLY A 162 7.18 -7.11 -13.64
CA GLY A 162 8.60 -7.25 -13.92
C GLY A 162 9.06 -8.70 -13.71
N PHE A 163 9.98 -9.17 -14.55
CA PHE A 163 10.57 -10.51 -14.49
C PHE A 163 12.00 -10.42 -13.95
N TYR A 164 12.28 -11.19 -12.90
CA TYR A 164 13.54 -11.10 -12.17
C TYR A 164 14.13 -12.49 -11.91
N ASP A 165 15.46 -12.57 -11.89
CA ASP A 165 16.16 -13.79 -11.55
C ASP A 165 16.03 -14.10 -10.04
N LYS A 166 16.00 -15.39 -9.69
CA LYS A 166 15.83 -15.83 -8.29
C LYS A 166 16.94 -15.35 -7.36
N GLU A 167 18.19 -15.25 -7.83
CA GLU A 167 19.31 -14.75 -7.04
C GLU A 167 19.26 -13.24 -6.88
N GLU A 168 18.79 -12.52 -7.89
CA GLU A 168 18.49 -11.10 -7.79
C GLU A 168 17.45 -10.83 -6.70
N ILE A 169 16.32 -11.56 -6.74
CA ILE A 169 15.25 -11.45 -5.75
C ILE A 169 15.78 -11.75 -4.34
N ARG A 170 16.55 -12.84 -4.19
CA ARG A 170 17.15 -13.23 -2.92
C ARG A 170 18.06 -12.13 -2.36
N LYS A 171 18.96 -11.59 -3.17
CA LYS A 171 19.94 -10.57 -2.75
C LYS A 171 19.27 -9.27 -2.36
N LYS A 172 18.34 -8.76 -3.19
CA LYS A 172 17.62 -7.50 -2.94
C LYS A 172 16.70 -7.60 -1.72
N LEU A 173 15.99 -8.73 -1.54
CA LEU A 173 15.05 -8.91 -0.42
C LEU A 173 15.67 -9.48 0.85
N LYS A 174 16.92 -9.98 0.79
CA LYS A 174 17.62 -10.64 1.90
C LYS A 174 16.82 -11.80 2.53
N ILE A 175 16.19 -12.62 1.67
CA ILE A 175 15.37 -13.78 2.06
C ILE A 175 16.11 -15.11 1.83
N SER A 176 15.56 -16.21 2.36
CA SER A 176 16.09 -17.57 2.16
C SER A 176 16.20 -17.93 0.66
N PRO A 177 17.22 -18.70 0.23
CA PRO A 177 17.28 -19.25 -1.13
C PRO A 177 16.30 -20.40 -1.38
N TYR A 178 15.84 -21.08 -0.31
CA TYR A 178 15.05 -22.31 -0.42
C TYR A 178 13.59 -22.10 0.00
N GLY A 179 12.72 -22.94 -0.56
CA GLY A 179 11.29 -22.99 -0.25
C GLY A 179 10.46 -21.97 -1.03
N GLY A 180 9.15 -22.26 -1.11
CA GLY A 180 8.15 -21.36 -1.70
C GLY A 180 7.73 -20.23 -0.77
N ILE A 181 7.77 -20.45 0.56
CA ILE A 181 7.37 -19.47 1.57
C ILE A 181 8.61 -18.96 2.31
N ARG A 182 8.97 -17.70 2.09
CA ARG A 182 10.23 -17.12 2.59
C ARG A 182 9.97 -15.92 3.49
N ILE A 183 10.26 -16.07 4.77
CA ILE A 183 10.05 -15.02 5.77
C ILE A 183 11.26 -14.07 5.77
N SER A 184 11.03 -12.78 5.57
CA SER A 184 12.06 -11.75 5.66
C SER A 184 12.26 -11.25 7.08
N LYS A 185 13.51 -10.94 7.46
CA LYS A 185 13.82 -10.22 8.72
C LYS A 185 13.22 -8.81 8.74
N ALA A 186 12.92 -8.24 7.58
CA ALA A 186 12.23 -6.95 7.43
C ALA A 186 10.69 -7.08 7.58
N GLY A 187 10.18 -8.24 8.04
CA GLY A 187 8.79 -8.44 8.45
C GLY A 187 7.76 -8.57 7.33
N PHE A 188 8.19 -8.99 6.14
CA PHE A 188 7.32 -9.40 5.05
C PHE A 188 7.53 -10.87 4.68
N ILE A 189 6.61 -11.43 3.89
CA ILE A 189 6.70 -12.78 3.35
C ILE A 189 6.92 -12.69 1.84
N GLY A 190 7.97 -13.31 1.32
CA GLY A 190 8.14 -13.58 -0.11
C GLY A 190 7.53 -14.93 -0.44
N LEU A 191 6.57 -14.96 -1.35
CA LEU A 191 5.83 -16.15 -1.75
C LEU A 191 6.15 -16.48 -3.20
N PHE A 192 6.58 -17.72 -3.45
CA PHE A 192 7.08 -18.17 -4.74
C PHE A 192 6.28 -19.39 -5.19
N SER A 193 5.76 -19.32 -6.42
CA SER A 193 5.19 -20.45 -7.14
C SER A 193 6.07 -20.72 -8.36
N ASN A 194 6.59 -21.94 -8.45
CA ASN A 194 7.49 -22.35 -9.53
C ASN A 194 6.71 -23.02 -10.66
N ALA A 195 7.27 -23.02 -11.86
CA ALA A 195 6.67 -23.74 -12.98
C ALA A 195 6.66 -25.25 -12.71
N VAL A 196 5.64 -25.95 -13.21
CA VAL A 196 5.57 -27.41 -13.18
C VAL A 196 6.24 -27.96 -14.44
N GLU A 197 7.17 -28.89 -14.27
CA GLU A 197 7.86 -29.52 -15.39
C GLU A 197 6.96 -30.55 -16.07
N THR A 198 6.64 -30.34 -17.35
CA THR A 198 5.73 -31.20 -18.12
C THR A 198 6.43 -32.38 -18.80
N ARG A 199 7.78 -32.43 -18.78
CA ARG A 199 8.59 -33.50 -19.39
C ARG A 199 9.36 -34.23 -18.30
N LYS A 200 9.24 -35.56 -18.23
CA LYS A 200 10.10 -36.40 -17.37
C LYS A 200 11.54 -36.36 -17.87
N ILE A 201 12.33 -35.39 -17.43
CA ILE A 201 13.78 -35.35 -17.67
C ILE A 201 14.44 -35.53 -16.31
N ASN A 202 14.88 -36.75 -16.03
CA ASN A 202 15.71 -37.15 -14.89
C ASN A 202 15.34 -36.54 -13.53
N ASP A 203 14.47 -37.21 -12.77
CA ASP A 203 14.36 -37.43 -11.31
C ASP A 203 14.84 -36.41 -10.25
N LYS A 204 15.42 -35.25 -10.58
CA LYS A 204 16.11 -34.44 -9.57
C LYS A 204 15.36 -33.24 -9.04
N PHE A 205 14.39 -32.63 -9.73
CA PHE A 205 13.63 -31.50 -9.15
C PHE A 205 12.25 -31.29 -9.79
N GLN A 206 11.33 -32.25 -9.66
CA GLN A 206 9.95 -32.04 -10.10
C GLN A 206 9.18 -31.17 -9.09
N ASN A 207 8.58 -30.08 -9.55
CA ASN A 207 7.63 -29.33 -8.74
C ASN A 207 6.34 -30.15 -8.58
N ILE A 208 6.09 -30.64 -7.37
CA ILE A 208 4.92 -31.46 -7.01
C ILE A 208 3.73 -30.63 -6.50
N TYR A 209 3.85 -29.30 -6.49
CA TYR A 209 2.79 -28.42 -5.99
C TYR A 209 1.82 -28.07 -7.12
N HIS A 210 0.54 -28.26 -6.86
CA HIS A 210 -0.54 -28.03 -7.81
C HIS A 210 -1.10 -26.59 -7.67
N ASP A 211 -0.22 -25.60 -7.72
CA ASP A 211 -0.64 -24.19 -7.64
C ASP A 211 -1.32 -23.74 -8.93
N TYR A 212 -2.43 -23.00 -8.81
CA TYR A 212 -3.12 -22.43 -9.97
C TYR A 212 -3.87 -21.15 -9.62
N VAL A 213 -4.34 -20.46 -10.65
CA VAL A 213 -5.29 -19.35 -10.49
C VAL A 213 -6.66 -19.87 -10.89
N ASP A 214 -7.63 -19.80 -9.98
CA ASP A 214 -9.01 -20.15 -10.28
C ASP A 214 -9.60 -19.09 -11.23
N PRO A 215 -9.96 -19.45 -12.47
CA PRO A 215 -10.43 -18.48 -13.45
C PRO A 215 -11.81 -17.90 -13.10
N LYS A 216 -12.61 -18.54 -12.24
CA LYS A 216 -13.93 -18.05 -11.84
C LYS A 216 -13.86 -17.01 -10.73
N THR A 217 -12.94 -17.22 -9.79
CA THR A 217 -12.85 -16.38 -8.58
C THR A 217 -11.66 -15.42 -8.61
N ASN A 218 -10.71 -15.62 -9.52
CA ASN A 218 -9.40 -14.95 -9.54
C ASN A 218 -8.61 -15.11 -8.24
N LEU A 219 -8.92 -16.15 -7.45
CA LEU A 219 -8.13 -16.52 -6.30
C LEU A 219 -6.98 -17.42 -6.73
N ILE A 220 -5.82 -17.19 -6.15
CA ILE A 220 -4.67 -18.07 -6.32
C ILE A 220 -4.82 -19.21 -5.31
N HIS A 221 -4.88 -20.44 -5.82
CA HIS A 221 -4.70 -21.65 -5.04
C HIS A 221 -3.20 -21.84 -4.83
N TYR A 222 -2.76 -21.76 -3.58
CA TYR A 222 -1.36 -21.92 -3.21
C TYR A 222 -1.21 -23.05 -2.20
N THR A 223 -0.44 -24.07 -2.55
CA THR A 223 -0.19 -25.22 -1.69
C THR A 223 0.91 -24.89 -0.67
N GLY A 224 0.69 -25.27 0.59
CA GLY A 224 1.62 -25.05 1.68
C GLY A 224 2.96 -25.75 1.48
N GLN A 225 3.95 -25.38 2.29
CA GLN A 225 5.27 -26.01 2.30
C GLN A 225 5.24 -27.39 2.97
N GLY A 226 6.00 -28.33 2.42
CA GLY A 226 6.14 -29.72 2.87
C GLY A 226 5.99 -30.66 1.67
N GLN A 227 7.02 -31.46 1.40
CA GLN A 227 7.09 -32.32 0.20
C GLN A 227 6.96 -33.82 0.48
N GLU A 228 6.94 -34.22 1.76
CA GLU A 228 6.79 -35.59 2.23
C GLU A 228 5.86 -35.56 3.44
N ASP A 229 5.03 -36.60 3.58
CA ASP A 229 4.03 -36.77 4.64
C ASP A 229 3.05 -35.59 4.79
N ASP A 230 2.16 -35.70 5.78
CA ASP A 230 1.17 -34.67 6.10
C ASP A 230 1.85 -33.35 6.50
N GLN A 231 1.44 -32.26 5.84
CA GLN A 231 1.97 -30.94 6.11
C GLN A 231 1.64 -30.49 7.54
N GLN A 232 2.54 -29.68 8.10
CA GLN A 232 2.40 -29.13 9.44
C GLN A 232 2.28 -27.60 9.39
N LEU A 233 1.52 -27.01 10.32
CA LEU A 233 1.43 -25.55 10.52
C LEU A 233 2.66 -25.02 11.26
N THR A 234 3.83 -25.16 10.66
CA THR A 234 5.10 -24.67 11.20
C THR A 234 5.69 -23.59 10.30
N VAL A 235 6.56 -22.75 10.87
CA VAL A 235 7.39 -21.72 10.20
C VAL A 235 6.67 -21.00 9.05
N GLY A 236 6.82 -21.45 7.80
CA GLY A 236 6.23 -20.85 6.60
C GLY A 236 4.71 -20.95 6.55
N ASN A 237 4.16 -22.15 6.74
CA ASN A 237 2.70 -22.36 6.77
C ASN A 237 2.06 -21.60 7.92
N LEU A 238 2.70 -21.59 9.09
CA LEU A 238 2.25 -20.81 10.24
C LEU A 238 2.28 -19.30 9.95
N ALA A 239 3.29 -18.81 9.24
CA ALA A 239 3.41 -17.41 8.86
C ALA A 239 2.31 -16.99 7.88
N LEU A 240 1.96 -17.81 6.89
CA LEU A 240 0.82 -17.54 6.00
C LEU A 240 -0.50 -17.59 6.76
N TYR A 241 -0.70 -18.62 7.61
CA TYR A 241 -1.91 -18.77 8.41
C TYR A 241 -2.17 -17.54 9.30
N ASN A 242 -1.11 -17.03 9.95
CA ASN A 242 -1.20 -15.85 10.80
C ASN A 242 -1.06 -14.51 10.06
N ALA A 243 -0.77 -14.49 8.75
CA ALA A 243 -0.43 -13.26 8.03
C ALA A 243 -1.52 -12.18 8.14
N LYS A 244 -2.80 -12.58 8.13
CA LYS A 244 -3.94 -11.67 8.31
C LYS A 244 -3.96 -11.01 9.69
N LYS A 245 -3.66 -11.78 10.74
CA LYS A 245 -3.60 -11.30 12.14
C LYS A 245 -2.36 -10.45 12.39
N ASP A 246 -1.23 -10.86 11.84
CA ASP A 246 0.06 -10.19 11.99
C ASP A 246 0.21 -8.95 11.10
N LEU A 247 -0.73 -8.74 10.18
CA LEU A 247 -0.69 -7.68 9.16
C LEU A 247 0.61 -7.69 8.33
N LYS A 248 1.19 -8.88 8.11
CA LYS A 248 2.43 -9.04 7.34
C LYS A 248 2.13 -8.95 5.84
N PRO A 249 2.80 -8.06 5.09
CA PRO A 249 2.65 -8.02 3.65
C PRO A 249 3.24 -9.29 3.03
N ILE A 250 2.53 -9.84 2.05
CA ILE A 250 2.94 -11.02 1.29
C ILE A 250 3.20 -10.57 -0.14
N HIS A 251 4.43 -10.72 -0.63
CA HIS A 251 4.85 -10.38 -1.99
C HIS A 251 4.89 -11.65 -2.82
N TYR A 252 4.14 -11.69 -3.93
CA TYR A 252 3.97 -12.90 -4.73
C TYR A 252 4.79 -12.85 -6.02
N PHE A 253 5.55 -13.93 -6.23
CA PHE A 253 6.41 -14.16 -7.37
C PHE A 253 6.00 -15.48 -8.05
N ARG A 254 5.86 -15.45 -9.38
CA ARG A 254 5.44 -16.62 -10.16
C ARG A 254 6.40 -16.88 -11.32
N GLN A 255 6.82 -18.13 -11.47
CA GLN A 255 7.58 -18.58 -12.63
C GLN A 255 6.65 -19.34 -13.58
N TYR A 256 6.71 -19.04 -14.87
CA TYR A 256 5.90 -19.70 -15.90
C TYR A 256 6.63 -20.84 -16.61
N GLU A 257 7.96 -20.75 -16.70
CA GLU A 257 8.82 -21.70 -17.38
C GLU A 257 9.89 -22.24 -16.43
N VAL A 258 10.13 -23.56 -16.45
CA VAL A 258 11.13 -24.19 -15.57
C VAL A 258 12.50 -23.60 -15.86
N GLY A 259 13.14 -23.05 -14.82
CA GLY A 259 14.44 -22.37 -14.94
C GLY A 259 14.37 -20.92 -15.44
N GLY A 260 13.19 -20.43 -15.82
CA GLY A 260 12.98 -19.04 -16.23
C GLY A 260 12.93 -18.05 -15.05
N ASN A 261 12.76 -16.77 -15.37
CA ASN A 261 12.63 -15.71 -14.37
C ASN A 261 11.28 -15.77 -13.65
N HIS A 262 11.24 -15.16 -12.46
CA HIS A 262 10.01 -14.99 -11.69
C HIS A 262 9.39 -13.62 -11.99
N GLU A 263 8.14 -13.62 -12.42
CA GLU A 263 7.30 -12.42 -12.51
C GLU A 263 6.89 -11.97 -11.10
N TYR A 264 7.06 -10.69 -10.79
CA TYR A 264 6.52 -10.09 -9.57
C TYR A 264 5.09 -9.60 -9.79
N LEU A 265 4.11 -10.26 -9.17
CA LEU A 265 2.69 -9.93 -9.32
C LEU A 265 2.20 -8.92 -8.27
N GLY A 266 3.08 -8.49 -7.37
CA GLY A 266 2.75 -7.55 -6.31
C GLY A 266 2.35 -8.20 -4.99
N THR A 267 1.52 -7.53 -4.20
CA THR A 267 1.13 -8.02 -2.86
C THR A 267 -0.13 -8.87 -2.89
N VAL A 268 -0.25 -9.86 -2.01
CA VAL A 268 -1.44 -10.72 -1.84
C VAL A 268 -1.92 -10.76 -0.39
N LYS A 269 -3.18 -11.17 -0.19
CA LYS A 269 -3.77 -11.47 1.12
C LYS A 269 -4.37 -12.87 1.13
N VAL A 270 -4.21 -13.58 2.25
CA VAL A 270 -4.91 -14.85 2.48
C VAL A 270 -6.39 -14.57 2.75
N VAL A 271 -7.27 -15.12 1.91
CA VAL A 271 -8.73 -15.02 2.02
C VAL A 271 -9.27 -16.12 2.92
N LYS A 272 -8.87 -17.36 2.65
CA LYS A 272 -9.24 -18.56 3.42
C LYS A 272 -8.12 -19.60 3.36
N THR A 273 -8.12 -20.51 4.32
CA THR A 273 -7.25 -21.70 4.36
C THR A 273 -8.13 -22.93 4.40
N THR A 274 -7.82 -23.92 3.55
CA THR A 274 -8.50 -25.21 3.47
C THR A 274 -7.46 -26.34 3.50
N ASN A 275 -7.91 -27.59 3.61
CA ASN A 275 -7.04 -28.76 3.47
C ASN A 275 -7.46 -29.56 2.24
N GLU A 276 -6.48 -30.19 1.58
CA GLU A 276 -6.70 -31.08 0.43
C GLU A 276 -5.81 -32.33 0.57
N ILE A 277 -6.14 -33.39 -0.15
CA ILE A 277 -5.29 -34.57 -0.29
C ILE A 277 -4.55 -34.45 -1.63
N GLN A 278 -3.21 -34.51 -1.59
CA GLN A 278 -2.36 -34.48 -2.77
C GLN A 278 -1.27 -35.57 -2.64
N ASN A 279 -0.68 -35.98 -3.77
CA ASN A 279 0.44 -36.91 -3.73
C ASN A 279 1.71 -36.21 -3.23
N ASP A 280 2.52 -36.95 -2.49
CA ASP A 280 3.84 -36.52 -2.05
C ASP A 280 4.92 -36.72 -3.13
N SER A 281 6.17 -36.39 -2.81
CA SER A 281 7.30 -36.59 -3.73
C SER A 281 7.55 -38.06 -4.07
N LYS A 282 7.01 -39.01 -3.28
CA LYS A 282 7.12 -40.47 -3.47
C LYS A 282 5.85 -41.06 -4.11
N GLY A 283 4.82 -40.25 -4.34
CA GLY A 283 3.54 -40.66 -4.91
C GLY A 283 2.48 -41.13 -3.91
N ASN A 284 2.71 -40.99 -2.60
CA ASN A 284 1.75 -41.36 -1.56
C ASN A 284 0.80 -40.19 -1.25
N GLU A 285 -0.45 -40.49 -0.89
CA GLU A 285 -1.40 -39.46 -0.46
C GLU A 285 -0.96 -38.78 0.85
N ARG A 286 -1.06 -37.46 0.89
CA ARG A 286 -0.82 -36.64 2.09
C ARG A 286 -1.83 -35.50 2.22
N ASN A 287 -2.07 -35.07 3.45
CA ASN A 287 -2.81 -33.85 3.74
C ASN A 287 -1.92 -32.63 3.50
N VAL A 288 -2.43 -31.66 2.73
CA VAL A 288 -1.78 -30.38 2.47
C VAL A 288 -2.65 -29.22 2.93
N PHE A 289 -2.00 -28.13 3.34
CA PHE A 289 -2.68 -26.86 3.55
C PHE A 289 -2.78 -26.11 2.22
N VAL A 290 -3.96 -25.57 1.94
CA VAL A 290 -4.20 -24.71 0.77
C VAL A 290 -4.56 -23.33 1.24
N PHE A 291 -3.78 -22.35 0.80
CA PHE A 291 -3.99 -20.94 1.06
C PHE A 291 -4.61 -20.29 -0.18
N TRP A 292 -5.85 -19.85 -0.07
CA TRP A 292 -6.52 -19.11 -1.14
C TRP A 292 -6.18 -17.64 -1.04
N LEU A 293 -5.44 -17.12 -2.00
CA LEU A 293 -4.87 -15.78 -1.97
C LEU A 293 -5.58 -14.86 -2.96
N LYS A 294 -5.68 -13.58 -2.59
CA LYS A 294 -6.16 -12.51 -3.47
C LYS A 294 -5.08 -11.45 -3.65
N LEU A 295 -4.79 -11.09 -4.89
CA LEU A 295 -3.90 -9.97 -5.21
C LEU A 295 -4.47 -8.65 -4.67
N THR A 296 -3.64 -7.92 -3.94
CA THR A 296 -3.93 -6.63 -3.29
C THR A 296 -3.45 -5.45 -4.14
N SER A 297 -2.43 -5.62 -4.98
CA SER A 297 -2.10 -4.66 -6.04
C SER A 297 -3.26 -4.54 -7.02
N ILE A 298 -3.90 -5.68 -7.32
CA ILE A 298 -5.16 -5.73 -8.03
C ILE A 298 -6.29 -5.08 -7.22
N GLN A 299 -6.23 -4.96 -5.88
CA GLN A 299 -7.27 -4.23 -5.13
C GLN A 299 -7.25 -2.72 -5.45
N LYS A 300 -6.10 -2.12 -5.75
CA LYS A 300 -6.03 -0.73 -6.24
C LYS A 300 -6.66 -0.61 -7.64
N ILE A 301 -6.40 -1.60 -8.50
CA ILE A 301 -7.02 -1.77 -9.83
C ILE A 301 -8.51 -2.16 -9.72
N ILE A 302 -8.95 -2.85 -8.65
CA ILE A 302 -10.35 -3.24 -8.37
C ILE A 302 -11.10 -2.09 -7.73
N ASP A 303 -10.46 -1.22 -6.96
CA ASP A 303 -11.07 0.01 -6.50
C ASP A 303 -11.28 0.96 -7.70
N GLU A 304 -10.39 0.90 -8.71
CA GLU A 304 -10.60 1.45 -10.06
C GLU A 304 -11.65 0.66 -10.86
N SER A 305 -11.71 -0.68 -10.77
CA SER A 305 -12.65 -1.52 -11.54
C SER A 305 -14.04 -1.66 -10.93
N SER A 306 -14.21 -1.38 -9.64
CA SER A 306 -15.50 -1.19 -8.98
C SER A 306 -16.07 0.18 -9.31
N SER A 307 -15.19 1.17 -9.50
CA SER A 307 -15.55 2.40 -10.21
C SER A 307 -15.97 2.04 -11.63
N GLN A 308 -15.16 1.27 -12.39
CA GLN A 308 -15.50 0.80 -13.75
C GLN A 308 -16.83 0.04 -13.82
N ARG A 309 -17.14 -0.85 -12.87
CA ARG A 309 -18.42 -1.58 -12.81
C ARG A 309 -19.60 -0.68 -12.48
N GLU A 310 -19.42 0.31 -11.61
CA GLU A 310 -20.41 1.37 -11.40
C GLU A 310 -20.57 2.21 -12.68
N GLU A 311 -19.48 2.49 -13.41
CA GLU A 311 -19.53 3.18 -14.70
C GLU A 311 -20.26 2.38 -15.78
N ASP A 312 -19.93 1.10 -15.90
CA ASP A 312 -20.53 0.19 -16.88
C ASP A 312 -22.02 0.00 -16.57
N PHE A 313 -22.41 -0.13 -15.29
CA PHE A 313 -23.80 -0.22 -14.89
C PHE A 313 -24.58 1.08 -15.18
N GLU A 314 -24.04 2.24 -14.81
CA GLU A 314 -24.65 3.55 -15.10
C GLU A 314 -24.74 3.78 -16.61
N PHE A 315 -23.71 3.41 -17.38
CA PHE A 315 -23.66 3.54 -18.83
C PHE A 315 -24.69 2.62 -19.51
N ILE A 316 -24.80 1.35 -19.12
CA ILE A 316 -25.82 0.42 -19.65
C ILE A 316 -27.23 0.93 -19.30
N SER A 317 -27.44 1.41 -18.07
CA SER A 317 -28.72 2.00 -17.64
C SER A 317 -29.10 3.23 -18.45
N ALA A 318 -28.14 4.13 -18.69
CA ALA A 318 -28.35 5.36 -19.46
C ALA A 318 -28.51 5.09 -20.97
N ARG A 319 -27.79 4.12 -21.53
CA ARG A 319 -27.90 3.71 -22.94
C ARG A 319 -29.30 3.19 -23.28
N LYS A 320 -29.96 2.49 -22.35
CA LYS A 320 -31.35 2.01 -22.51
C LYS A 320 -32.40 3.12 -22.64
N GLN A 321 -32.07 4.35 -22.23
CA GLN A 321 -33.02 5.47 -22.26
C GLN A 321 -33.16 6.09 -23.66
N ASN A 322 -32.33 5.71 -24.65
CA ASN A 322 -32.41 6.15 -26.06
C ASN A 322 -32.60 7.67 -26.24
N LYS A 323 -31.86 8.47 -25.48
CA LYS A 323 -31.90 9.94 -25.55
C LYS A 323 -31.20 10.46 -26.81
N THR A 324 -31.74 11.53 -27.36
CA THR A 324 -31.16 12.32 -28.46
C THR A 324 -29.90 13.05 -28.00
N SER A 325 -29.08 13.53 -28.94
CA SER A 325 -27.87 14.29 -28.61
C SER A 325 -28.20 15.60 -27.89
N GLU A 326 -29.28 16.26 -28.27
CA GLU A 326 -29.77 17.51 -27.69
C GLU A 326 -30.23 17.31 -26.24
N GLU A 327 -30.92 16.20 -25.94
CA GLU A 327 -31.32 15.86 -24.58
C GLU A 327 -30.11 15.57 -23.67
N ILE A 328 -29.09 14.88 -24.22
CA ILE A 328 -27.85 14.61 -23.47
C ILE A 328 -27.07 15.90 -23.21
N ASP A 329 -27.00 16.80 -24.20
CA ASP A 329 -26.34 18.11 -24.06
C ASP A 329 -27.02 18.98 -22.98
N ALA A 330 -28.36 18.95 -22.91
CA ALA A 330 -29.12 19.64 -21.85
C ALA A 330 -28.81 19.06 -20.44
N GLU A 331 -28.69 17.74 -20.31
CA GLU A 331 -28.33 17.10 -19.04
C GLU A 331 -26.88 17.39 -18.63
N ILE A 332 -25.95 17.44 -19.58
CA ILE A 332 -24.57 17.85 -19.34
C ILE A 332 -24.54 19.29 -18.82
N HIS A 333 -25.30 20.20 -19.46
CA HIS A 333 -25.40 21.58 -19.01
C HIS A 333 -25.95 21.68 -17.57
N GLU A 334 -27.03 20.96 -17.27
CA GLU A 334 -27.60 20.93 -15.91
C GLU A 334 -26.61 20.37 -14.88
N LEU A 335 -25.89 19.30 -15.21
CA LEU A 335 -24.85 18.73 -14.35
C LEU A 335 -23.72 19.74 -14.12
N ASN A 336 -23.27 20.45 -15.15
CA ASN A 336 -22.24 21.48 -15.05
C ASN A 336 -22.70 22.65 -14.17
N GLU A 337 -23.95 23.11 -14.30
CA GLU A 337 -24.51 24.12 -13.40
C GLU A 337 -24.52 23.67 -11.94
N GLN A 338 -24.88 22.40 -11.69
CA GLN A 338 -24.84 21.85 -10.34
C GLN A 338 -23.39 21.79 -9.81
N ILE A 339 -22.42 21.46 -10.66
CA ILE A 339 -20.99 21.42 -10.32
C ILE A 339 -20.49 22.81 -9.93
N THR A 340 -20.76 23.81 -10.76
CA THR A 340 -20.33 25.21 -10.58
C THR A 340 -21.02 25.87 -9.38
N LYS A 341 -22.34 25.69 -9.20
CA LYS A 341 -23.11 26.23 -8.05
C LYS A 341 -22.66 25.68 -6.71
N LEU A 342 -22.19 24.43 -6.66
CA LEU A 342 -21.73 23.81 -5.41
C LEU A 342 -20.34 24.32 -4.98
N GLY A 343 -19.50 24.76 -5.93
CA GLY A 343 -18.13 25.21 -5.71
C GLY A 343 -17.23 24.20 -4.98
N PRO A 344 -15.94 24.51 -4.75
CA PRO A 344 -15.12 23.76 -3.81
C PRO A 344 -15.64 24.02 -2.39
N LYS A 345 -16.60 23.23 -1.89
CA LYS A 345 -17.16 23.41 -0.54
C LYS A 345 -16.07 23.36 0.53
N LYS A 346 -15.87 24.48 1.24
CA LYS A 346 -15.24 24.54 2.55
C LYS A 346 -16.28 24.08 3.59
N GLY A 347 -15.99 23.02 4.35
CA GLY A 347 -16.72 22.72 5.60
C GLY A 347 -17.61 21.46 5.70
N LYS A 348 -17.45 20.41 4.87
CA LYS A 348 -18.07 19.08 5.17
C LYS A 348 -17.03 17.97 5.18
N THR A 349 -17.22 16.95 6.03
CA THR A 349 -16.32 15.83 6.30
C THR A 349 -15.81 15.17 5.01
N ALA A 350 -14.49 14.99 4.88
CA ALA A 350 -13.79 14.57 3.65
C ALA A 350 -14.40 13.34 2.94
N GLN A 351 -14.83 12.31 3.69
CA GLN A 351 -15.44 11.10 3.12
C GLN A 351 -16.77 11.33 2.38
N ARG A 352 -17.62 12.25 2.87
CA ARG A 352 -18.93 12.52 2.26
C ARG A 352 -18.78 13.40 1.00
N LYS A 353 -17.70 14.19 0.96
CA LYS A 353 -17.28 15.02 -0.18
C LYS A 353 -16.75 14.15 -1.32
N GLU A 354 -15.84 13.23 -1.02
CA GLU A 354 -15.22 12.30 -1.98
C GLU A 354 -16.26 11.39 -2.66
N LYS A 355 -17.20 10.81 -1.91
CA LYS A 355 -18.25 9.94 -2.48
C LYS A 355 -19.22 10.68 -3.40
N PHE A 356 -19.56 11.93 -3.09
CA PHE A 356 -20.46 12.74 -3.91
C PHE A 356 -19.77 13.25 -5.18
N GLU A 357 -18.53 13.72 -5.05
CA GLU A 357 -17.71 14.17 -6.19
C GLU A 357 -17.44 13.01 -7.16
N LYS A 358 -17.07 11.82 -6.65
CA LYS A 358 -16.83 10.63 -7.46
C LYS A 358 -18.08 10.17 -8.25
N LYS A 359 -19.24 10.08 -7.59
CA LYS A 359 -20.50 9.68 -8.23
C LYS A 359 -21.00 10.71 -9.26
N ARG A 360 -20.69 12.00 -9.04
CA ARG A 360 -21.07 13.09 -9.94
C ARG A 360 -20.19 13.15 -11.18
N ASN A 361 -18.87 13.03 -11.01
CA ASN A 361 -17.91 12.96 -12.12
C ASN A 361 -18.23 11.76 -13.03
N LEU A 362 -18.65 10.66 -12.42
CA LEU A 362 -19.07 9.49 -13.17
C LEU A 362 -20.23 9.78 -14.15
N LYS A 363 -21.29 10.45 -13.70
CA LYS A 363 -22.43 10.80 -14.58
C LYS A 363 -22.00 11.67 -15.76
N MET A 364 -21.11 12.63 -15.53
CA MET A 364 -20.58 13.49 -16.58
C MET A 364 -19.83 12.66 -17.64
N VAL A 365 -18.92 11.79 -17.19
CA VAL A 365 -18.18 10.89 -18.07
C VAL A 365 -19.11 9.98 -18.88
N THR A 366 -20.10 9.38 -18.23
CA THR A 366 -21.12 8.54 -18.91
C THR A 366 -21.86 9.31 -19.99
N LYS A 367 -22.29 10.54 -19.72
CA LYS A 367 -23.03 11.37 -20.69
C LYS A 367 -22.17 11.78 -21.87
N MET A 368 -20.92 12.18 -21.63
CA MET A 368 -19.96 12.46 -22.70
C MET A 368 -19.75 11.24 -23.61
N LYS A 369 -19.53 10.05 -23.03
CA LYS A 369 -19.35 8.81 -23.80
C LYS A 369 -20.57 8.48 -24.67
N LEU A 370 -21.79 8.64 -24.13
CA LEU A 370 -23.03 8.46 -24.90
C LEU A 370 -23.18 9.50 -26.02
N ARG A 371 -22.90 10.77 -25.71
CA ARG A 371 -23.02 11.89 -26.65
C ARG A 371 -22.16 11.72 -27.89
N PHE A 372 -20.97 11.16 -27.72
CA PHE A 372 -20.00 10.93 -28.80
C PHE A 372 -19.90 9.47 -29.23
N LYS A 373 -20.90 8.66 -28.86
CA LYS A 373 -21.09 7.26 -29.31
C LYS A 373 -19.82 6.42 -29.16
N GLU A 374 -19.11 6.60 -28.05
CA GLU A 374 -17.92 5.81 -27.70
C GLU A 374 -16.77 5.95 -28.73
N LYS A 375 -16.76 7.04 -29.51
CA LYS A 375 -15.71 7.36 -30.50
C LYS A 375 -14.77 8.44 -29.99
N CYS A 376 -13.48 8.27 -30.25
CA CYS A 376 -12.51 9.33 -30.04
C CYS A 376 -12.85 10.53 -30.93
N GLN A 377 -13.01 11.73 -30.37
CA GLN A 377 -13.35 12.93 -31.14
C GLN A 377 -12.20 13.46 -32.00
N VAL A 378 -10.97 13.00 -31.75
CA VAL A 378 -9.78 13.38 -32.54
C VAL A 378 -9.57 12.42 -33.71
N CYS A 379 -9.43 11.12 -33.45
CA CYS A 379 -9.13 10.14 -34.50
C CYS A 379 -10.37 9.46 -35.09
N GLU A 380 -11.56 9.68 -34.51
CA GLU A 380 -12.87 9.14 -34.92
C GLU A 380 -12.99 7.61 -34.96
N ILE A 381 -11.95 6.91 -34.54
CA ILE A 381 -11.88 5.46 -34.47
C ILE A 381 -12.36 5.01 -33.08
N PRO A 382 -13.39 4.14 -33.00
CA PRO A 382 -13.69 3.38 -31.79
C PRO A 382 -12.46 2.55 -31.41
N HIS A 383 -12.06 2.55 -30.14
CA HIS A 383 -10.89 1.76 -29.70
C HIS A 383 -11.26 0.29 -29.48
N PHE A 384 -10.52 -0.46 -28.66
CA PHE A 384 -10.88 -1.87 -28.41
C PHE A 384 -12.24 -1.99 -27.70
N GLU A 385 -12.95 -3.06 -28.01
CA GLU A 385 -14.19 -3.45 -27.34
C GLU A 385 -13.90 -3.94 -25.93
N THR A 386 -14.73 -3.49 -24.99
CA THR A 386 -14.89 -4.08 -23.67
C THR A 386 -16.16 -4.95 -23.68
N GLU A 387 -16.43 -5.67 -22.59
CA GLU A 387 -17.60 -6.56 -22.50
C GLU A 387 -18.94 -5.90 -22.87
N ASN A 388 -19.07 -4.57 -22.73
CA ASN A 388 -20.34 -3.85 -22.93
C ASN A 388 -20.23 -2.52 -23.73
N SER A 389 -19.03 -2.12 -24.17
CA SER A 389 -18.79 -0.78 -24.76
C SER A 389 -17.48 -0.70 -25.54
N TYR A 390 -17.19 0.41 -26.21
CA TYR A 390 -15.83 0.71 -26.68
C TYR A 390 -15.05 1.51 -25.64
N TYR A 391 -13.79 1.16 -25.40
CA TYR A 391 -12.96 1.86 -24.42
C TYR A 391 -12.64 3.30 -24.87
N CYS A 392 -13.00 4.27 -24.04
CA CYS A 392 -12.66 5.68 -24.23
C CYS A 392 -12.55 6.41 -22.88
N GLU A 393 -11.79 7.50 -22.87
CA GLU A 393 -11.52 8.37 -21.73
C GLU A 393 -12.11 9.76 -22.00
N VAL A 394 -12.34 10.55 -20.95
CA VAL A 394 -12.80 11.94 -21.07
C VAL A 394 -11.68 12.85 -20.55
N HIS A 395 -11.28 13.81 -21.37
CA HIS A 395 -10.17 14.73 -21.12
C HIS A 395 -10.65 16.18 -21.10
N HIS A 396 -10.09 16.99 -20.21
CA HIS A 396 -10.31 18.44 -20.18
C HIS A 396 -9.30 19.15 -21.09
N LEU A 397 -9.77 19.93 -22.06
CA LEU A 397 -8.93 20.79 -22.90
C LEU A 397 -8.22 21.87 -22.07
N ILE A 398 -8.98 22.54 -21.19
CA ILE A 398 -8.45 23.41 -20.14
C ILE A 398 -8.66 22.70 -18.81
N PRO A 399 -7.59 22.44 -18.02
CA PRO A 399 -7.69 21.72 -16.77
C PRO A 399 -8.77 22.26 -15.85
N TRP A 400 -9.56 21.36 -15.26
CA TRP A 400 -10.68 21.73 -14.39
C TRP A 400 -10.28 22.63 -13.22
N SER A 401 -9.09 22.44 -12.65
CA SER A 401 -8.55 23.29 -11.58
C SER A 401 -8.42 24.76 -11.95
N ILE A 402 -8.39 25.05 -13.26
CA ILE A 402 -8.27 26.40 -13.83
C ILE A 402 -9.65 26.86 -14.31
N SER A 403 -10.32 26.08 -15.16
CA SER A 403 -11.57 26.51 -15.82
C SER A 403 -12.82 26.35 -14.98
N HIS A 404 -12.83 25.39 -14.03
CA HIS A 404 -14.02 24.93 -13.29
C HIS A 404 -15.19 24.57 -14.21
N ASP A 405 -14.88 24.04 -15.39
CA ASP A 405 -15.82 23.91 -16.49
C ASP A 405 -15.84 22.50 -17.06
N ASP A 406 -17.00 21.85 -16.94
CA ASP A 406 -17.29 20.50 -17.42
C ASP A 406 -18.29 20.52 -18.59
N THR A 407 -18.34 21.60 -19.39
CA THR A 407 -19.19 21.63 -20.60
C THR A 407 -18.60 20.83 -21.76
N ILE A 408 -19.42 20.57 -22.78
CA ILE A 408 -19.03 19.88 -24.02
C ILE A 408 -17.97 20.64 -24.82
N GLU A 409 -17.82 21.95 -24.60
CA GLU A 409 -16.77 22.76 -25.20
C GLU A 409 -15.41 22.57 -24.53
N ASN A 410 -15.35 22.09 -23.28
CA ASN A 410 -14.11 21.89 -22.54
C ASN A 410 -13.76 20.40 -22.35
N LEU A 411 -14.75 19.51 -22.40
CA LEU A 411 -14.56 18.07 -22.28
C LEU A 411 -14.52 17.38 -23.65
N VAL A 412 -13.59 16.44 -23.82
CA VAL A 412 -13.47 15.65 -25.06
C VAL A 412 -13.34 14.16 -24.76
N VAL A 413 -14.05 13.33 -25.53
CA VAL A 413 -13.93 11.88 -25.52
C VAL A 413 -12.76 11.47 -26.41
N VAL A 414 -11.79 10.74 -25.86
CA VAL A 414 -10.53 10.38 -26.54
C VAL A 414 -10.15 8.92 -26.27
N CYS A 415 -9.35 8.32 -27.15
CA CYS A 415 -8.70 7.04 -26.88
C CYS A 415 -7.43 7.25 -26.02
N PRO A 416 -6.88 6.19 -25.37
CA PRO A 416 -5.70 6.31 -24.50
C PRO A 416 -4.50 7.00 -25.18
N THR A 417 -4.30 6.70 -26.45
CA THR A 417 -3.22 7.29 -27.25
C THR A 417 -3.42 8.78 -27.47
N CYS A 418 -4.63 9.23 -27.78
CA CYS A 418 -4.92 10.65 -27.96
C CYS A 418 -4.93 11.38 -26.61
N HIS A 419 -5.43 10.76 -25.55
CA HIS A 419 -5.37 11.32 -24.20
C HIS A 419 -3.92 11.62 -23.80
N LYS A 420 -3.04 10.62 -23.89
CA LYS A 420 -1.62 10.78 -23.54
C LYS A 420 -0.89 11.81 -24.40
N LYS A 421 -1.29 11.95 -25.68
CA LYS A 421 -0.74 13.00 -26.55
C LYS A 421 -1.18 14.40 -26.11
N PHE A 422 -2.44 14.61 -25.73
CA PHE A 422 -2.87 15.90 -25.16
C PHE A 422 -2.11 16.24 -23.87
N ASP A 423 -1.82 15.24 -23.03
CA ASP A 423 -1.04 15.45 -21.81
C ASP A 423 0.44 15.76 -22.09
N GLN A 424 1.11 14.92 -22.89
CA GLN A 424 2.58 14.81 -22.88
C GLN A 424 3.28 15.12 -24.22
N ALA A 425 2.55 15.21 -25.33
CA ALA A 425 3.20 15.48 -26.62
C ALA A 425 3.76 16.91 -26.69
N LYS A 426 4.55 17.19 -27.72
CA LYS A 426 4.98 18.57 -28.02
C LYS A 426 3.78 19.41 -28.48
N ASP A 427 3.87 20.73 -28.30
CA ASP A 427 2.77 21.65 -28.62
C ASP A 427 2.35 21.55 -30.09
N GLU A 428 3.26 21.32 -31.04
CA GLU A 428 2.87 21.18 -32.46
C GLU A 428 1.91 20.02 -32.70
N ILE A 429 2.11 18.91 -31.98
CA ILE A 429 1.23 17.73 -32.05
C ILE A 429 -0.11 18.03 -31.38
N LYS A 430 -0.11 18.70 -30.22
CA LYS A 430 -1.34 19.08 -29.52
C LYS A 430 -2.19 20.06 -30.34
N ILE A 431 -1.54 21.02 -31.00
CA ILE A 431 -2.17 21.97 -31.91
C ILE A 431 -2.84 21.22 -33.08
N SER A 432 -2.09 20.34 -33.75
CA SER A 432 -2.62 19.55 -34.86
C SER A 432 -3.81 18.66 -34.44
N MET A 433 -3.76 18.08 -33.25
CA MET A 433 -4.87 17.31 -32.70
C MET A 433 -6.09 18.17 -32.38
N PHE A 434 -5.90 19.38 -31.84
CA PHE A 434 -6.97 20.32 -31.56
C PHE A 434 -7.63 20.83 -32.85
N GLU A 435 -6.84 21.13 -33.88
CA GLU A 435 -7.34 21.50 -35.21
C GLU A 435 -8.19 20.37 -35.82
N LEU A 436 -7.73 19.12 -35.70
CA LEU A 436 -8.47 17.95 -36.15
C LEU A 436 -9.78 17.77 -35.38
N LEU A 437 -9.76 17.95 -34.06
CA LEU A 437 -10.96 17.94 -33.21
C LEU A 437 -11.99 18.98 -33.68
N CYS A 438 -11.57 20.24 -33.88
CA CYS A 438 -12.44 21.30 -34.36
C CYS A 438 -12.99 21.00 -35.77
N LYS A 439 -12.18 20.39 -36.64
CA LYS A 439 -12.60 19.98 -37.99
C LYS A 439 -13.67 18.89 -37.95
N ASN A 440 -13.52 17.90 -37.06
CA ASN A 440 -14.46 16.79 -36.94
C ASN A 440 -15.81 17.23 -36.34
N TYR A 441 -15.78 18.25 -35.46
CA TYR A 441 -16.97 18.76 -34.77
C TYR A 441 -17.12 20.28 -34.96
N PRO A 442 -17.39 20.76 -36.19
CA PRO A 442 -17.38 22.19 -36.51
C PRO A 442 -18.51 22.99 -35.86
N LYS A 443 -19.53 22.29 -35.32
CA LYS A 443 -20.66 22.90 -34.59
C LYS A 443 -20.37 23.10 -33.10
N ILE A 444 -19.26 22.57 -32.58
CA ILE A 444 -18.87 22.72 -31.17
C ILE A 444 -17.73 23.73 -31.10
N HIS A 445 -17.95 24.81 -30.36
CA HIS A 445 -16.96 25.86 -30.16
C HIS A 445 -16.03 25.50 -29.00
N PHE A 446 -15.09 24.59 -29.23
CA PHE A 446 -14.16 24.13 -28.19
C PHE A 446 -13.34 25.26 -27.57
N LYS A 447 -13.13 25.17 -26.26
CA LYS A 447 -12.27 26.08 -25.52
C LYS A 447 -10.82 25.88 -25.93
N SER A 448 -10.15 27.00 -26.22
CA SER A 448 -8.76 27.01 -26.69
C SER A 448 -7.79 26.94 -25.51
N PRO A 449 -6.95 25.89 -25.41
CA PRO A 449 -5.93 25.79 -24.37
C PRO A 449 -4.78 26.78 -24.60
N SER A 450 -3.95 27.01 -23.57
CA SER A 450 -2.86 28.00 -23.61
C SER A 450 -1.88 27.80 -24.77
N TYR A 451 -1.59 26.55 -25.15
CA TYR A 451 -0.69 26.21 -26.25
C TYR A 451 -1.25 26.54 -27.64
N ILE A 452 -2.55 26.80 -27.77
CA ILE A 452 -3.17 27.31 -29.01
C ILE A 452 -3.02 28.82 -29.12
N ILE A 453 -3.12 29.53 -28.00
CA ILE A 453 -3.16 30.99 -27.94
C ILE A 453 -1.78 31.58 -28.30
N GLN A 454 -0.69 30.93 -27.88
CA GLN A 454 0.70 31.38 -28.10
C GLN A 454 1.17 31.37 -29.58
N LYS A 455 0.36 30.87 -30.52
CA LYS A 455 0.69 30.84 -31.97
C LYS A 455 -0.06 31.89 -32.79
N LYS A 456 -0.98 32.64 -32.16
CA LYS A 456 -1.75 33.73 -32.81
C LYS A 456 -1.13 35.12 -32.60
N GLU A 457 -0.06 35.20 -31.82
CA GLU A 457 0.88 36.33 -31.74
C GLU A 457 2.14 35.96 -32.53
#